data_AF-A0A7C1A1S4-F1
#
_entry.id   AF-A0A7C1A1S4-F1
#
_cell.length_a   1.000
_cell.length_b   1.000
_cell.length_c   1.000
_cell.angle_alpha   90.00
_cell.angle_beta   90.00
_cell.angle_gamma   90.00
#
_symmetry.space_group_name_H-M   'P 1'
#
loop_
_entity.id
_entity.type
_entity.pdbx_description
1 polymer ?
#
loop_
_entity_poly.entity_id
_entity_poly.type
_entity_poly.pdbx_seq_one_letter_code
_entity_poly.pdbx_strand_id
1 'polypeptide(L)'
;MNKKGNIYFAVVIALIVWISGVLILPFIVDDVTIFRTAMDCTNSSISNVAKISCLAGDSLIPYFIWTLVSIAVGFILGGNQ
;
A
#
# COMPACT_ATOMS: atom_id res chain seq x y z
N MET A 1 12.05 20.05 25.17
CA MET A 1 11.58 18.69 24.84
C MET A 1 12.78 17.80 24.56
N ASN A 2 12.85 16.61 25.14
CA ASN A 2 14.02 15.73 25.04
C ASN A 2 14.04 15.07 23.65
N LYS A 3 15.05 15.37 22.81
CA LYS A 3 15.17 14.86 21.42
C LYS A 3 15.06 13.34 21.32
N LYS A 4 15.50 12.62 22.36
CA LYS A 4 15.38 11.16 22.43
C LYS A 4 13.93 10.69 22.56
N GLY A 5 13.11 11.40 23.35
CA GLY A 5 11.70 11.06 23.55
C GLY A 5 10.84 11.26 22.30
N ASN A 6 11.19 12.24 21.45
CA ASN A 6 10.46 12.53 20.22
C ASN A 6 10.60 11.39 19.18
N ILE A 7 11.79 10.79 19.08
CA ILE A 7 12.07 9.69 18.15
C ILE A 7 11.31 8.42 18.57
N TYR A 8 11.26 8.09 19.86
CA TYR A 8 10.50 6.93 20.34
C TYR A 8 8.99 7.06 20.03
N PHE A 9 8.44 8.26 20.21
CA PHE A 9 7.03 8.52 19.89
C PHE A 9 6.74 8.38 18.39
N ALA A 10 7.63 8.91 17.55
CA ALA A 10 7.52 8.80 16.10
C ALA A 10 7.57 7.34 15.61
N VAL A 11 8.45 6.52 16.18
CA VAL A 11 8.56 5.09 15.82
C VAL A 11 7.31 4.31 16.22
N VAL A 12 6.74 4.59 17.40
CA VAL A 12 5.50 3.93 17.86
C VAL A 12 4.33 4.28 16.94
N ILE A 13 4.18 5.55 16.54
CA ILE A 13 3.14 5.96 15.58
C ILE A 13 3.36 5.31 14.22
N ALA A 14 4.60 5.28 13.71
CA ALA A 14 4.92 4.65 12.44
C ALA A 14 4.56 3.14 12.44
N LEU A 15 4.81 2.44 13.56
CA LEU A 15 4.41 1.05 13.73
C LEU A 15 2.89 0.87 13.74
N ILE A 16 2.15 1.73 14.44
CA ILE A 16 0.67 1.68 14.46
C ILE A 16 0.11 1.89 13.04
N VAL A 17 0.61 2.88 12.33
CA VAL A 17 0.21 3.16 10.94
C VAL A 17 0.52 1.97 10.04
N TRP A 18 1.72 1.40 10.16
CA TRP A 18 2.11 0.21 9.42
C TRP A 18 1.19 -0.97 9.67
N ILE A 19 0.91 -1.29 10.95
CA ILE A 19 0.03 -2.40 11.33
C ILE A 19 -1.38 -2.17 10.80
N SER A 20 -1.93 -0.95 10.95
CA SER A 20 -3.25 -0.61 10.41
C SER A 20 -3.31 -0.72 8.88
N GLY A 21 -2.25 -0.34 8.17
CA GLY A 21 -2.17 -0.48 6.72
C GLY A 21 -2.11 -1.93 6.28
N VAL A 22 -1.34 -2.77 6.97
CA VAL A 22 -1.25 -4.21 6.67
C VAL A 22 -2.58 -4.93 6.92
N LEU A 23 -3.36 -4.50 7.91
CA LEU A 23 -4.70 -5.03 8.17
C LEU A 23 -5.68 -4.78 7.01
N ILE A 24 -5.46 -3.74 6.20
CA ILE A 24 -6.32 -3.38 5.05
C ILE A 24 -5.90 -4.14 3.78
N LEU A 25 -4.67 -4.64 3.69
CA LEU A 25 -4.18 -5.42 2.53
C LEU A 25 -5.10 -6.54 2.06
N PRO A 26 -5.66 -7.42 2.92
CA PRO A 26 -6.51 -8.51 2.44
C PRO A 26 -7.75 -8.00 1.69
N PHE A 27 -8.35 -6.88 2.11
CA PHE A 27 -9.50 -6.29 1.42
C PHE A 27 -9.11 -5.81 0.01
N ILE A 28 -7.94 -5.19 -0.13
CA ILE A 28 -7.43 -4.74 -1.43
C ILE A 28 -7.12 -5.94 -2.33
N VAL A 29 -6.52 -6.99 -1.78
CA VAL A 29 -6.22 -8.21 -2.53
C VAL A 29 -7.51 -8.87 -3.01
N ASP A 30 -8.53 -8.97 -2.15
CA ASP A 30 -9.83 -9.52 -2.53
C ASP A 30 -10.47 -8.69 -3.65
N ASP A 31 -10.49 -7.36 -3.55
CA ASP A 31 -11.01 -6.49 -4.60
C ASP A 31 -10.24 -6.64 -5.93
N VAL A 32 -8.91 -6.77 -5.89
CA VAL A 32 -8.10 -7.00 -7.09
C VAL A 32 -8.38 -8.37 -7.68
N THR A 33 -8.58 -9.42 -6.87
CA THR A 33 -8.95 -10.74 -7.38
C THR A 33 -10.33 -10.73 -8.05
N ILE A 34 -11.32 -10.06 -7.46
CA ILE A 34 -12.64 -9.88 -8.05
C ILE A 34 -12.51 -9.12 -9.38
N PHE A 35 -11.76 -8.02 -9.40
CA PHE A 35 -11.50 -7.25 -10.61
C PHE A 35 -10.86 -8.10 -11.73
N ARG A 36 -9.86 -8.93 -11.38
CA ARG A 36 -9.20 -9.83 -12.34
C ARG A 36 -10.15 -10.86 -12.93
N THR A 37 -11.05 -11.40 -12.11
CA THR A 37 -12.07 -12.36 -12.59
C THR A 37 -13.11 -11.69 -13.47
N ALA A 38 -13.57 -10.48 -13.10
CA ALA A 38 -14.55 -9.73 -13.88
C ALA A 38 -14.00 -9.27 -15.24
N MET A 39 -12.71 -8.93 -15.31
CA MET A 39 -12.02 -8.49 -16.53
C MET A 39 -11.39 -9.65 -17.32
N ASP A 40 -11.58 -10.89 -16.87
CA ASP A 40 -11.02 -12.11 -17.44
C ASP A 40 -9.51 -12.00 -17.75
N CYS A 41 -8.76 -11.43 -16.81
CA CYS A 41 -7.34 -11.10 -16.97
C CYS A 41 -6.43 -12.33 -17.16
N THR A 42 -6.97 -13.55 -17.00
CA THR A 42 -6.25 -14.81 -17.27
C THR A 42 -6.27 -15.22 -18.75
N ASN A 43 -7.18 -14.64 -19.53
CA ASN A 43 -7.32 -14.94 -20.94
C ASN A 43 -6.32 -14.13 -21.78
N SER A 44 -5.42 -14.80 -22.50
CA SER A 44 -4.39 -14.14 -23.31
C SER A 44 -4.95 -13.41 -24.54
N SER A 45 -6.21 -13.71 -24.91
CA SER A 45 -6.88 -13.21 -26.11
C SER A 45 -7.67 -11.91 -25.89
N ILE A 46 -7.55 -11.27 -24.73
CA ILE A 46 -8.21 -9.99 -24.43
C ILE A 46 -7.60 -8.82 -25.22
N SER A 47 -8.42 -7.81 -25.52
CA SER A 47 -8.00 -6.58 -26.20
C SER A 47 -6.86 -5.87 -25.45
N ASN A 48 -5.96 -5.19 -26.17
CA ASN A 48 -4.85 -4.44 -25.57
C ASN A 48 -5.30 -3.41 -24.52
N VAL A 49 -6.48 -2.82 -24.70
CA VAL A 49 -7.06 -1.89 -23.72
C VAL A 49 -7.38 -2.60 -22.40
N ALA A 50 -7.95 -3.80 -22.47
CA ALA A 50 -8.24 -4.61 -21.28
C ALA A 50 -6.97 -5.08 -20.57
N LYS A 51 -5.89 -5.38 -21.32
CA LYS A 51 -4.58 -5.73 -20.73
C LYS A 51 -4.00 -4.64 -19.86
N ILE A 52 -4.10 -3.38 -20.30
CA ILE A 52 -3.62 -2.22 -19.53
C ILE A 52 -4.42 -2.07 -18.24
N SER A 53 -5.74 -2.25 -18.29
CA SER A 53 -6.59 -2.18 -17.10
C SER A 53 -6.28 -3.29 -16.10
N CYS A 54 -6.03 -4.53 -16.55
CA CYS A 54 -5.58 -5.63 -15.69
C CYS A 54 -4.25 -5.28 -15.00
N LEU A 55 -3.29 -4.73 -15.74
CA LEU A 55 -2.00 -4.30 -15.19
C LEU A 55 -2.16 -3.16 -14.16
N ALA A 56 -3.04 -2.19 -14.43
CA ALA A 56 -3.33 -1.11 -13.50
C ALA A 56 -3.95 -1.65 -12.20
N GLY A 57 -4.88 -2.61 -12.29
CA GLY A 57 -5.47 -3.28 -11.13
C GLY A 57 -4.43 -4.03 -10.29
N ASP A 58 -3.57 -4.83 -10.93
CA ASP A 58 -2.49 -5.54 -10.23
C ASP A 58 -1.45 -4.59 -9.60
N SER A 59 -1.22 -3.41 -10.21
CA SER A 59 -0.28 -2.42 -9.67
C SER A 59 -0.76 -1.75 -8.37
N LEU A 60 -2.04 -1.83 -8.05
CA LEU A 60 -2.62 -1.12 -6.90
C LEU A 60 -2.01 -1.61 -5.57
N ILE A 61 -1.73 -2.91 -5.46
CA ILE A 61 -1.13 -3.53 -4.27
C ILE A 61 0.28 -2.99 -3.98
N PRO A 62 1.26 -3.06 -4.92
CA PRO A 62 2.59 -2.52 -4.65
C PRO A 62 2.60 -1.01 -4.43
N TYR A 63 1.72 -0.24 -5.09
CA TYR A 63 1.57 1.19 -4.84
C TYR A 63 1.05 1.49 -3.42
N PHE A 64 0.10 0.70 -2.91
CA PHE A 64 -0.40 0.85 -1.56
C PHE A 64 0.66 0.54 -0.50
N ILE A 65 1.47 -0.49 -0.71
CA ILE A 65 2.60 -0.80 0.20
C ILE A 65 3.61 0.34 0.18
N TRP A 66 3.93 0.88 -1.00
CA TRP A 66 4.86 1.99 -1.14
C TRP A 66 4.43 3.25 -0.40
N THR A 67 3.13 3.59 -0.44
CA THR A 67 2.61 4.77 0.28
C THR A 67 2.68 4.56 1.80
N LEU A 68 2.37 3.36 2.30
CA LEU A 68 2.51 3.04 3.72
C LEU A 68 3.96 3.15 4.21
N VAL A 69 4.93 2.65 3.45
CA VAL A 69 6.36 2.82 3.76
C VAL A 69 6.74 4.29 3.78
N SER A 70 6.30 5.06 2.77
CA SER A 70 6.62 6.49 2.65
C SER A 70 6.07 7.29 3.83
N ILE A 71 4.86 6.99 4.28
CA ILE A 71 4.24 7.64 5.44
C ILE A 71 4.98 7.26 6.73
N ALA A 72 5.26 5.96 6.94
CA ALA A 72 5.97 5.49 8.13
C ALA A 72 7.38 6.10 8.25
N VAL A 73 8.13 6.15 7.14
CA VAL A 73 9.45 6.80 7.07
C VAL A 73 9.34 8.31 7.26
N GLY A 74 8.29 8.94 6.71
CA GLY A 74 7.99 10.36 6.90
C GLY A 74 7.80 10.73 8.37
N PHE A 75 7.09 9.91 9.15
CA PHE A 75 6.94 10.12 10.59
C PHE A 75 8.28 10.01 11.34
N ILE A 76 9.15 9.08 10.95
CA ILE A 76 10.47 8.88 11.58
C ILE A 76 11.42 10.05 11.28
N LEU A 77 11.48 10.51 10.02
CA LEU A 77 12.36 11.60 9.61
C LEU A 77 11.83 12.98 10.00
N GLY A 78 10.51 13.16 10.03
CA GLY A 78 9.85 14.41 10.42
C GLY A 78 9.97 14.75 11.91
N GLY A 79 10.23 13.76 12.78
CA GLY A 79 10.44 13.96 14.22
C GLY A 79 11.79 14.58 14.61
N ASN A 80 12.64 14.91 13.65
CA ASN A 80 13.96 15.51 13.88
C ASN A 80 14.01 17.05 13.74
N GLN A 81 12.87 17.71 13.46
CA GLN A 81 12.69 19.16 13.52
C GLN A 81 12.06 19.57 14.86
#